data_AF-A0A9W4WBS5-F1
#
_entry.id   AF-A0A9W4WBS5-F1
#
_cell.length_a   1.000
_cell.length_b   1.000
_cell.length_c   1.000
_cell.angle_alpha   90.00
_cell.angle_beta   90.00
_cell.angle_gamma   90.00
#
_symmetry.space_group_name_H-M   'P 1'
#
loop_
_entity.id
_entity.type
_entity.pdbx_description
1 polymer ?
#
loop_
_entity_poly.entity_id
_entity_poly.type
_entity_poly.pdbx_seq_one_letter_code
_entity_poly.pdbx_strand_id
1 'polypeptide(L)'
;MTPGLAMSGATAPGSRRFPQIGRMPDQPPFMPRHLPETATLRSLCRPLFVVLLLSAMPAAPVLANPESCANLWTARNEIYKAQGYCFRTQRAIAAFGNAGCQYDNIEDVPLSANDRRVIADIVRQERALRCPR
;
A
#
# COMPACT_ATOMS: atom_id res chain seq x y z
N MET A 1 -30.60 47.97 -20.63
CA MET A 1 -31.14 47.17 -19.52
C MET A 1 -31.31 45.74 -20.01
N THR A 2 -30.35 44.89 -19.66
CA THR A 2 -30.37 43.43 -19.77
C THR A 2 -29.65 42.95 -18.49
N PRO A 3 -30.04 41.83 -17.85
CA PRO A 3 -30.15 40.53 -18.52
C PRO A 3 -31.31 39.64 -18.08
N GLY A 4 -31.66 38.68 -18.95
CA GLY A 4 -32.60 37.60 -18.70
C GLY A 4 -31.92 36.25 -18.84
N LEU A 5 -31.96 35.52 -17.72
CA LEU A 5 -32.01 34.07 -17.51
C LEU A 5 -30.91 33.13 -18.05
N ALA A 6 -30.31 32.47 -17.07
CA ALA A 6 -29.56 31.23 -17.13
C ALA A 6 -30.40 30.01 -17.54
N MET A 7 -29.74 28.98 -18.05
CA MET A 7 -29.94 27.56 -17.69
C MET A 7 -28.77 26.76 -18.29
N SER A 8 -27.71 26.54 -17.50
CA SER A 8 -26.67 25.54 -17.83
C SER A 8 -26.98 24.26 -17.07
N GLY A 9 -27.24 23.19 -17.83
CA GLY A 9 -27.57 21.87 -17.33
C GLY A 9 -26.47 21.27 -16.46
N ALA A 10 -26.88 20.67 -15.34
CA ALA A 10 -26.02 19.92 -14.46
C ALA A 10 -25.62 18.58 -15.13
N THR A 11 -24.33 18.43 -15.43
CA THR A 11 -23.74 17.13 -15.79
C THR A 11 -23.50 16.34 -14.51
N ALA A 12 -24.16 15.18 -14.38
CA ALA A 12 -23.94 14.25 -13.29
C ALA A 12 -22.50 13.67 -13.34
N PRO A 13 -21.78 13.57 -12.22
CA PRO A 13 -20.49 12.91 -12.20
C PRO A 13 -20.67 11.38 -12.29
N GLY A 14 -20.04 10.80 -13.30
CA GLY A 14 -20.04 9.36 -13.56
C GLY A 14 -19.53 8.55 -12.38
N SER A 15 -20.28 7.50 -12.06
CA SER A 15 -19.89 6.43 -11.14
C SER A 15 -18.65 5.72 -11.67
N ARG A 16 -17.47 6.16 -11.22
CA ARG A 16 -16.22 5.44 -11.47
C ARG A 16 -16.17 4.26 -10.51
N ARG A 17 -16.38 3.09 -11.10
CA ARG A 17 -16.20 1.75 -10.52
C ARG A 17 -14.85 1.69 -9.79
N PHE A 18 -14.91 1.57 -8.47
CA PHE A 18 -13.76 1.25 -7.63
C PHE A 18 -13.01 0.05 -8.25
N PRO A 19 -11.68 0.13 -8.47
CA PRO A 19 -10.93 -1.07 -8.74
C PRO A 19 -11.03 -1.94 -7.49
N GLN A 20 -11.71 -3.08 -7.63
CA GLN A 20 -11.66 -4.17 -6.67
C GLN A 20 -10.21 -4.60 -6.59
N ILE A 21 -9.47 -4.04 -5.63
CA ILE A 21 -8.13 -4.49 -5.28
C ILE A 21 -8.32 -5.96 -4.90
N GLY A 22 -7.86 -6.84 -5.80
CA GLY A 22 -8.04 -8.27 -5.70
C GLY A 22 -7.70 -8.74 -4.30
N ARG A 23 -8.62 -9.52 -3.73
CA ARG A 23 -8.44 -10.30 -2.51
C ARG A 23 -7.10 -11.04 -2.63
N MET A 24 -6.10 -10.60 -1.88
CA MET A 24 -4.82 -11.31 -1.76
C MET A 24 -5.13 -12.69 -1.16
N PRO A 25 -4.57 -13.78 -1.71
CA PRO A 25 -4.86 -15.12 -1.22
C PRO A 25 -4.32 -15.30 0.21
N ASP A 26 -5.12 -15.98 1.03
CA ASP A 26 -4.83 -16.36 2.40
C ASP A 26 -3.43 -16.99 2.52
N GLN A 27 -2.61 -16.40 3.39
CA GLN A 27 -1.30 -16.94 3.74
C GLN A 27 -1.52 -18.18 4.63
N PRO A 28 -1.04 -19.38 4.24
CA PRO A 28 -1.29 -20.59 5.02
C PRO A 28 -0.51 -20.58 6.35
N PRO A 29 -1.01 -21.26 7.39
CA PRO A 29 -0.33 -21.34 8.68
C PRO A 29 0.98 -22.13 8.56
N PHE A 30 2.01 -21.61 9.23
CA PHE A 30 3.28 -22.28 9.50
C PHE A 30 3.05 -23.70 10.03
N MET A 31 3.44 -24.71 9.26
CA MET A 31 3.49 -26.10 9.74
C MET A 31 4.69 -26.30 10.68
N PRO A 32 4.54 -27.11 11.74
CA PRO A 32 5.62 -27.43 12.65
C PRO A 32 6.62 -28.41 12.02
N ARG A 33 7.87 -28.27 12.46
CA ARG A 33 9.01 -29.10 12.08
C ARG A 33 8.76 -30.56 12.46
N HIS A 34 8.75 -31.47 11.49
CA HIS A 34 8.92 -32.89 11.76
C HIS A 34 10.39 -33.18 12.08
N LEU A 35 10.64 -33.62 13.30
CA LEU A 35 11.82 -34.43 13.65
C LEU A 35 11.55 -35.86 13.22
N PRO A 36 12.53 -36.51 12.58
CA PRO A 36 12.75 -37.93 12.83
C PRO A 36 14.04 -38.11 13.61
N GLU A 37 13.89 -38.47 14.89
CA GLU A 37 14.90 -39.25 15.60
C GLU A 37 15.01 -40.62 14.91
N THR A 38 16.13 -40.89 14.27
CA THR A 38 16.71 -42.24 14.28
C THR A 38 18.23 -42.15 14.28
N ALA A 39 18.80 -42.66 15.36
CA ALA A 39 20.22 -42.90 15.54
C ALA A 39 20.76 -43.84 14.45
N THR A 40 21.92 -43.54 13.91
CA THR A 40 22.89 -44.59 13.52
C THR A 40 24.30 -44.02 13.48
N LEU A 41 25.02 -44.38 14.54
CA LEU A 41 26.45 -44.24 14.77
C LEU A 41 27.25 -44.90 13.63
N ARG A 42 28.07 -44.13 12.89
CA ARG A 42 29.22 -44.67 12.14
C ARG A 42 30.21 -43.58 11.73
N SER A 43 31.44 -43.76 12.20
CA SER A 43 32.69 -43.26 11.62
C SER A 43 33.08 -41.80 11.91
N LEU A 44 33.65 -41.61 13.10
CA LEU A 44 34.51 -40.49 13.46
C LEU A 44 35.84 -40.60 12.69
N CYS A 45 35.97 -40.00 11.51
CA CYS A 45 37.25 -39.46 10.98
C CYS A 45 37.05 -38.70 9.66
N ARG A 46 36.62 -37.43 9.72
CA ARG A 46 36.89 -36.44 8.66
C ARG A 46 36.62 -35.02 9.21
N PRO A 47 37.49 -34.04 8.92
CA PRO A 47 37.94 -33.03 9.87
C PRO A 47 36.85 -32.02 10.26
N LEU A 48 36.74 -31.84 11.57
CA LEU A 48 35.89 -30.89 12.27
C LEU A 48 36.36 -29.43 12.04
N PHE A 49 36.48 -28.92 10.81
CA PHE A 49 36.90 -27.51 10.60
C PHE A 49 36.49 -26.80 9.28
N VAL A 50 35.76 -27.42 8.33
CA VAL A 50 35.62 -26.83 6.97
C VAL A 50 34.18 -26.47 6.53
N VAL A 51 33.13 -26.65 7.33
CA VAL A 51 31.75 -26.31 6.91
C VAL A 51 31.00 -25.49 7.96
N LEU A 52 31.62 -24.43 8.47
CA LEU A 52 30.92 -23.37 9.23
C LEU A 52 31.15 -22.00 8.59
N LEU A 53 31.04 -21.95 7.26
CA LEU A 53 31.06 -20.72 6.44
C LEU A 53 29.85 -20.70 5.50
N LEU A 54 28.71 -21.25 5.93
CA LEU A 54 27.47 -21.13 5.17
C LEU A 54 26.75 -19.83 5.54
N SER A 55 27.23 -18.77 4.89
CA SER A 55 26.44 -17.63 4.40
C SER A 55 25.59 -16.87 5.41
N ALA A 56 26.20 -15.90 6.09
CA ALA A 56 25.50 -14.66 6.43
C ALA A 56 25.25 -13.88 5.13
N MET A 57 24.16 -14.18 4.42
CA MET A 57 23.72 -13.36 3.29
C MET A 57 23.25 -12.01 3.86
N PRO A 58 23.89 -10.87 3.54
CA PRO A 58 23.28 -9.60 3.85
C PRO A 58 21.98 -9.50 3.07
N ALA A 59 20.86 -9.34 3.75
CA ALA A 59 19.60 -9.03 3.10
C ALA A 59 19.80 -7.72 2.31
N ALA A 60 19.88 -7.82 0.97
CA ALA A 60 19.95 -6.65 0.13
C ALA A 60 18.71 -5.79 0.41
N PRO A 61 18.86 -4.46 0.46
CA PRO A 61 17.70 -3.59 0.61
C PRO A 61 16.78 -3.83 -0.59
N VAL A 62 15.53 -4.25 -0.32
CA VAL A 62 14.48 -4.24 -1.34
C VAL A 62 14.31 -2.78 -1.76
N LEU A 63 14.92 -2.42 -2.89
CA LEU A 63 14.60 -1.20 -3.61
C LEU A 63 13.23 -1.44 -4.23
N ALA A 64 12.24 -0.68 -3.79
CA ALA A 64 10.91 -0.77 -4.36
C ALA A 64 10.95 -0.47 -5.86
N ASN A 65 10.14 -1.22 -6.61
CA ASN A 65 9.77 -0.82 -7.95
C ASN A 65 9.05 0.54 -7.84
N PRO A 66 9.50 1.60 -8.54
CA PRO A 66 8.88 2.92 -8.49
C PRO A 66 7.38 2.89 -8.82
N GLU A 67 6.95 1.95 -9.66
CA GLU A 67 5.56 1.74 -10.03
C GLU A 67 4.71 1.26 -8.83
N SER A 68 5.23 0.36 -8.00
CA SER A 68 4.53 -0.11 -6.79
C SER A 68 4.33 1.02 -5.78
N CYS A 69 5.33 1.89 -5.60
CA CYS A 69 5.19 3.07 -4.74
C CYS A 69 4.19 4.09 -5.30
N ALA A 70 4.18 4.29 -6.62
CA ALA A 70 3.20 5.15 -7.27
C ALA A 70 1.77 4.61 -7.06
N ASN A 71 1.56 3.31 -7.18
CA ASN A 71 0.26 2.68 -6.98
C ASN A 71 -0.24 2.81 -5.54
N LEU A 72 0.61 2.54 -4.55
CA LEU A 72 0.26 2.72 -3.13
C LEU A 72 -0.07 4.17 -2.80
N TRP A 73 0.73 5.11 -3.31
CA TRP A 73 0.45 6.53 -3.17
C TRP A 73 -0.90 6.89 -3.78
N THR A 74 -1.19 6.41 -5.00
CA THR A 74 -2.46 6.66 -5.67
C THR A 74 -3.63 6.11 -4.86
N ALA A 75 -3.56 4.84 -4.46
CA ALA A 75 -4.61 4.18 -3.68
C ALA A 75 -4.93 4.92 -2.38
N ARG A 76 -3.90 5.39 -1.63
CA ARG A 76 -4.13 6.19 -0.42
C ARG A 76 -4.82 7.52 -0.72
N ASN A 77 -4.38 8.21 -1.77
CA ASN A 77 -4.92 9.53 -2.11
C ASN A 77 -6.33 9.44 -2.71
N GLU A 78 -6.68 8.36 -3.40
CA GLU A 78 -8.05 8.13 -3.88
C GLU A 78 -9.06 8.06 -2.73
N ILE A 79 -8.68 7.43 -1.61
CA ILE A 79 -9.52 7.40 -0.39
C ILE A 79 -9.75 8.82 0.14
N TYR A 80 -8.69 9.63 0.25
CA TYR A 80 -8.84 11.02 0.68
C TYR A 80 -9.69 11.85 -0.27
N LYS A 81 -9.51 11.69 -1.59
CA LYS A 81 -10.30 12.40 -2.60
C LYS A 81 -11.77 12.03 -2.51
N ALA A 82 -12.07 10.74 -2.37
CA ALA A 82 -13.43 10.23 -2.22
C ALA A 82 -14.14 10.82 -0.99
N GLN A 83 -13.38 11.09 0.07
CA GLN A 83 -13.89 11.68 1.32
C GLN A 83 -13.82 13.22 1.34
N GLY A 84 -13.52 13.84 0.20
CA GLY A 84 -13.61 15.29 0.04
C GLY A 84 -12.38 16.08 0.50
N TYR A 85 -11.21 15.46 0.62
CA TYR A 85 -9.98 16.16 0.98
C TYR A 85 -9.48 17.09 -0.14
N CYS A 86 -9.07 18.31 0.23
CA CYS A 86 -8.43 19.29 -0.65
C CYS A 86 -6.91 19.13 -0.58
N PHE A 87 -6.30 18.71 -1.70
CA PHE A 87 -4.85 18.50 -1.77
C PHE A 87 -4.09 19.81 -1.80
N ARG A 88 -2.95 19.87 -1.11
CA ARG A 88 -2.07 21.06 -1.06
C ARG A 88 -0.82 20.95 -1.91
N THR A 89 -0.39 19.74 -2.26
CA THR A 89 0.84 19.53 -3.03
C THR A 89 0.53 19.56 -4.52
N GLN A 90 1.42 20.17 -5.31
CA GLN A 90 1.24 20.27 -6.77
C GLN A 90 1.09 18.91 -7.44
N ARG A 91 1.83 17.90 -6.96
CA ARG A 91 1.73 16.51 -7.45
C ARG A 91 0.32 15.93 -7.27
N ALA A 92 -0.28 16.08 -6.09
CA ALA A 92 -1.60 15.55 -5.81
C ALA A 92 -2.71 16.37 -6.49
N ILE A 93 -2.55 17.69 -6.57
CA ILE A 93 -3.46 18.57 -7.32
C ILE A 93 -3.46 18.21 -8.80
N ALA A 94 -2.29 17.96 -9.40
CA ALA A 94 -2.19 17.56 -10.81
C ALA A 94 -2.81 16.18 -11.07
N ALA A 95 -2.68 15.23 -10.14
CA ALA A 95 -3.21 13.87 -10.30
C ALA A 95 -4.72 13.76 -10.04
N PHE A 96 -5.26 14.47 -9.03
CA PHE A 96 -6.62 14.28 -8.54
C PHE A 96 -7.50 15.54 -8.62
N GLY A 97 -6.89 16.72 -8.67
CA GLY A 97 -7.57 18.01 -8.63
C GLY A 97 -8.29 18.31 -7.32
N ASN A 98 -8.65 19.59 -7.14
CA ASN A 98 -9.40 20.07 -5.97
C ASN A 98 -10.87 20.43 -6.28
N ALA A 99 -11.37 20.12 -7.47
CA ALA A 99 -12.79 20.30 -7.77
C ALA A 99 -13.64 19.49 -6.78
N GLY A 100 -14.59 20.17 -6.11
CA GLY A 100 -15.58 19.55 -5.23
C GLY A 100 -15.05 19.01 -3.89
N CYS A 101 -13.83 19.37 -3.47
CA CYS A 101 -13.36 19.04 -2.12
C CYS A 101 -13.97 19.99 -1.07
N GLN A 102 -13.98 19.56 0.19
CA GLN A 102 -14.63 20.24 1.31
C GLN A 102 -13.71 20.45 2.52
N TYR A 103 -12.68 19.61 2.67
CA TYR A 103 -11.84 19.57 3.87
C TYR A 103 -10.38 19.88 3.54
N ASP A 104 -9.84 20.96 4.09
CA ASP A 104 -8.45 21.36 3.88
C ASP A 104 -7.45 20.60 4.78
N ASN A 105 -7.90 20.09 5.93
CA ASN A 105 -7.08 19.30 6.85
C ASN A 105 -7.54 17.83 6.84
N ILE A 106 -6.58 16.91 6.90
CA ILE A 106 -6.85 15.47 6.86
C ILE A 106 -7.64 15.02 8.11
N GLU A 107 -7.41 15.66 9.26
CA GLU A 107 -8.09 15.31 10.51
C GLU A 107 -9.59 15.62 10.49
N ASP A 108 -10.01 16.58 9.65
CA ASP A 108 -11.40 16.97 9.47
C ASP A 108 -12.14 16.06 8.47
N VAL A 109 -11.40 15.21 7.73
CA VAL A 109 -11.98 14.31 6.74
C VAL A 109 -12.73 13.18 7.46
N PRO A 110 -14.03 12.96 7.17
CA PRO A 110 -14.86 11.97 7.84
C PRO A 110 -14.55 10.53 7.36
N LEU A 111 -13.36 10.03 7.67
CA LEU A 111 -12.91 8.68 7.31
C LEU A 111 -13.65 7.63 8.13
N SER A 112 -14.24 6.65 7.45
CA SER A 112 -14.83 5.48 8.10
C SER A 112 -13.77 4.64 8.82
N ALA A 113 -14.19 3.79 9.75
CA ALA A 113 -13.28 2.84 10.39
C ALA A 113 -12.59 1.90 9.38
N ASN A 114 -13.28 1.57 8.28
CA ASN A 114 -12.70 0.77 7.20
C ASN A 114 -11.61 1.55 6.44
N ASP A 115 -11.88 2.79 6.05
CA ASP A 115 -10.92 3.63 5.32
C ASP A 115 -9.63 3.81 6.12
N ARG A 116 -9.76 4.05 7.43
CA ARG A 116 -8.61 4.17 8.33
C ARG A 116 -7.77 2.89 8.37
N ARG A 117 -8.41 1.71 8.41
CA ARG A 117 -7.71 0.42 8.33
C ARG A 117 -6.98 0.26 7.00
N VAL A 118 -7.64 0.53 5.88
CA VAL A 118 -7.04 0.42 4.54
C VAL A 118 -5.86 1.38 4.38
N ILE A 119 -6.00 2.64 4.80
CA ILE A 119 -4.91 3.63 4.78
C ILE A 119 -3.74 3.14 5.65
N ALA A 120 -4.01 2.62 6.85
CA ALA A 120 -2.96 2.10 7.71
C ALA A 120 -2.20 0.93 7.07
N ASP A 121 -2.90 0.05 6.35
CA ASP A 121 -2.31 -1.08 5.61
C ASP A 121 -1.41 -0.59 4.46
N ILE A 122 -1.89 0.38 3.68
CA ILE A 122 -1.11 1.02 2.61
C ILE A 122 0.15 1.68 3.18
N VAL A 123 0.03 2.44 4.27
CA VAL A 123 1.18 3.12 4.91
C VAL A 123 2.17 2.11 5.50
N ARG A 124 1.74 0.92 5.94
CA ARG A 124 2.67 -0.16 6.32
C ARG A 124 3.44 -0.66 5.09
N GLN A 125 2.78 -0.88 3.97
CA GLN A 125 3.43 -1.34 2.73
C GLN A 125 4.40 -0.29 2.17
N GLU A 126 4.00 0.98 2.11
CA GLU A 126 4.90 2.08 1.69
C GLU A 126 6.17 2.15 2.54
N ARG A 127 6.05 1.90 3.85
CA ARG A 127 7.21 1.84 4.76
C ARG A 127 8.09 0.63 4.50
N ALA A 128 7.50 -0.55 4.31
CA ALA A 128 8.25 -1.77 4.01
C ALA A 128 9.04 -1.63 2.70
N LEU A 129 8.45 -0.95 1.71
CA LEU A 129 9.04 -0.66 0.41
C LEU A 129 9.95 0.59 0.40
N ARG A 130 10.02 1.35 1.50
CA ARG A 130 10.78 2.62 1.60
C ARG A 130 10.41 3.62 0.50
N CYS A 131 9.11 3.73 0.22
CA CYS A 131 8.60 4.67 -0.78
C CYS A 131 8.89 6.13 -0.36
N PRO A 132 9.17 7.02 -1.33
CA PRO A 132 9.28 8.46 -1.06
C PRO A 132 7.92 9.00 -0.60
N ARG A 133 7.94 9.92 0.37
CA ARG A 133 6.73 10.55 0.93
C ARG A 133 6.34 11.82 0.20
#